data_AF-A0A8G2CCB6-F1
#
_entry.id   AF-A0A8G2CCB6-F1
#
_cell.length_a   1.000
_cell.length_b   1.000
_cell.length_c   1.000
_cell.angle_alpha   90.00
_cell.angle_beta   90.00
_cell.angle_gamma   90.00
#
_symmetry.space_group_name_H-M   'P 1'
#
loop_
_entity.id
_entity.type
_entity.pdbx_description
1 polymer ?
#
loop_
_entity_poly.entity_id
_entity_poly.type
_entity_poly.pdbx_seq_one_letter_code
_entity_poly.pdbx_strand_id
1 'polypeptide(L)'
;MSKSSSIYPVKSFSWTLLSSNIAQKQLDKSAFFHNGSRLPKHIRPFFNCQNHISAQNIILRYKGKEYQAAVVYKQKINRFNLMWRAAFSKQLAKMFPDKKRDSGVLKFTKLRDDFFDVELLRCDSQRAGSSITPVTADDTTSIKECLHYIMKELQRGATGEEYTDHPLACFIRGEFKEELESAIDQKYSSLKISTSAGAGQWASVVWGAVLDPIVTATATKGYYLVYLFHSSGKKVFLSLNQGATAVEEEFKGNAKEVLKKRASFIRQRLGKKVTSNMVKTIDLGSSVKLPLQYEAGHSTGYVYDFDKLPSEAKLLEDLFELCGLYNALTFRGGVTSSVDEEKDSKRSKKSKDAKKKTSLNEKRQYSLHKKIDRNSVLIAEVKKVKGYRCEVCGMSLEEKYGDLGREYIEAHHLVPISTLEEEVEIPHDPVHDFAVLCANCHRMIHRLDDPSDLSQLQQRIKAVI
;
A
#
# COMPACT_ATOMS: atom_id res chain seq x y z
N MET A 1 -31.08 21.03 31.89
CA MET A 1 -30.69 22.30 31.23
C MET A 1 -29.83 21.97 30.01
N SER A 2 -30.20 22.55 28.86
CA SER A 2 -29.51 22.64 27.55
C SER A 2 -28.86 21.41 26.87
N LYS A 3 -29.68 20.75 26.03
CA LYS A 3 -29.43 20.28 24.65
C LYS A 3 -27.98 19.89 24.27
N SER A 4 -27.69 18.59 24.29
CA SER A 4 -26.73 17.98 23.37
C SER A 4 -27.33 18.02 21.97
N SER A 5 -26.95 19.02 21.16
CA SER A 5 -27.27 19.04 19.74
C SER A 5 -26.48 17.93 19.06
N SER A 6 -27.09 16.76 18.90
CA SER A 6 -26.53 15.72 18.04
C SER A 6 -26.51 16.28 16.61
N ILE A 7 -25.32 16.66 16.12
CA ILE A 7 -25.14 17.21 14.77
C ILE A 7 -25.33 16.04 13.79
N TYR A 8 -26.55 15.83 13.33
CA TYR A 8 -26.86 14.99 12.19
C TYR A 8 -26.96 15.89 10.94
N PRO A 9 -26.54 15.43 9.75
CA PRO A 9 -26.06 14.08 9.44
C PRO A 9 -24.58 13.87 9.82
N VAL A 10 -24.24 12.66 10.27
CA VAL A 10 -22.84 12.21 10.45
C VAL A 10 -22.50 11.23 9.32
N LYS A 11 -21.72 11.68 8.33
CA LYS A 11 -21.19 10.81 7.25
C LYS A 11 -19.88 10.17 7.70
N SER A 12 -19.74 8.86 7.48
CA SER A 12 -18.52 8.09 7.80
C SER A 12 -18.39 6.94 6.81
N PHE A 13 -17.38 6.99 5.95
CA PHE A 13 -17.22 6.07 4.82
C PHE A 13 -18.51 6.03 3.97
N SER A 14 -19.01 4.84 3.66
CA SER A 14 -20.26 4.62 2.93
C SER A 14 -21.51 4.65 3.82
N TRP A 15 -21.40 5.02 5.09
CA TRP A 15 -22.53 5.19 6.00
C TRP A 15 -22.84 6.66 6.28
N THR A 16 -24.12 6.99 6.42
CA THR A 16 -24.59 8.30 6.89
C THR A 16 -25.60 8.09 8.00
N LEU A 17 -25.32 8.58 9.20
CA LEU A 17 -26.27 8.58 10.30
C LEU A 17 -27.09 9.87 10.24
N LEU A 18 -28.39 9.76 9.93
CA LEU A 18 -29.30 10.91 9.75
C LEU A 18 -30.01 11.29 11.05
N SER A 19 -30.16 10.36 11.97
CA SER A 19 -30.64 10.59 13.33
C SER A 19 -30.23 9.43 14.23
N SER A 20 -30.60 9.46 15.51
CA SER A 20 -30.38 8.33 16.42
C SER A 20 -31.05 7.03 15.95
N ASN A 21 -32.09 7.15 15.12
CA ASN A 21 -32.93 6.03 14.68
C ASN A 21 -32.92 5.82 13.16
N ILE A 22 -32.16 6.62 12.39
CA ILE A 22 -32.08 6.46 10.94
C ILE A 22 -30.62 6.49 10.48
N ALA A 23 -30.19 5.44 9.79
CA ALA A 23 -28.90 5.35 9.13
C ALA A 23 -29.07 4.97 7.66
N GLN A 24 -28.17 5.42 6.80
CA GLN A 24 -28.12 5.07 5.39
C GLN A 24 -26.78 4.42 5.07
N LYS A 25 -26.80 3.37 4.25
CA LYS A 25 -25.62 2.73 3.67
C LYS A 25 -25.69 2.85 2.16
N GLN A 26 -24.74 3.58 1.59
CA GLN A 26 -24.47 3.55 0.16
C GLN A 26 -23.93 2.16 -0.19
N LEU A 27 -24.61 1.40 -1.03
CA LEU A 27 -24.14 0.09 -1.45
C LEU A 27 -22.93 0.25 -2.39
N ASP A 28 -21.88 -0.52 -2.11
CA ASP A 28 -20.64 -0.60 -2.88
C ASP A 28 -20.37 -2.07 -3.24
N LYS A 29 -19.36 -2.32 -4.09
CA LYS A 29 -19.00 -3.69 -4.50
C LYS A 29 -18.79 -4.62 -3.30
N SER A 30 -18.18 -4.11 -2.22
CA SER A 30 -17.87 -4.90 -1.02
C SER A 30 -19.12 -5.43 -0.31
N ALA A 31 -20.22 -4.67 -0.33
CA ALA A 31 -21.51 -5.08 0.23
C ALA A 31 -22.06 -6.36 -0.44
N PHE A 32 -21.82 -6.51 -1.75
CA PHE A 32 -22.30 -7.65 -2.53
C PHE A 32 -21.36 -8.85 -2.53
N PHE A 33 -20.04 -8.64 -2.43
CA PHE A 33 -19.05 -9.73 -2.43
C PHE A 33 -18.85 -10.37 -1.06
N HIS A 34 -19.11 -9.63 0.03
CA HIS A 34 -18.83 -10.10 1.39
C HIS A 34 -20.07 -10.35 2.26
N ASN A 35 -21.28 -10.32 1.68
CA ASN A 35 -22.55 -10.54 2.39
C ASN A 35 -22.71 -9.65 3.63
N GLY A 36 -22.28 -8.40 3.53
CA GLY A 36 -22.28 -7.51 4.68
C GLY A 36 -21.50 -6.23 4.45
N SER A 37 -21.50 -5.37 5.45
CA SER A 37 -20.82 -4.08 5.43
C SER A 37 -20.04 -3.84 6.73
N ARG A 38 -18.89 -3.18 6.62
CA ARG A 38 -18.13 -2.71 7.78
C ARG A 38 -18.90 -1.61 8.51
N LEU A 39 -18.83 -1.61 9.84
CA LEU A 39 -19.43 -0.59 10.72
C LEU A 39 -18.36 0.37 11.28
N PRO A 40 -18.34 1.63 10.82
CA PRO A 40 -17.47 2.67 11.38
C PRO A 40 -17.78 2.96 12.86
N LYS A 41 -16.80 3.50 13.61
CA LYS A 41 -16.91 3.80 15.05
C LYS A 41 -18.18 4.61 15.37
N HIS A 42 -18.53 5.59 14.53
CA HIS A 42 -19.70 6.47 14.71
C HIS A 42 -21.05 5.79 14.42
N ILE A 43 -21.06 4.68 13.67
CA ILE A 43 -22.27 3.91 13.36
C ILE A 43 -22.52 2.82 14.41
N ARG A 44 -21.50 2.42 15.17
CA ARG A 44 -21.61 1.36 16.19
C ARG A 44 -22.71 1.62 17.23
N PRO A 45 -22.88 2.83 17.79
CA PRO A 45 -23.98 3.10 18.72
C PRO A 45 -25.36 2.84 18.13
N PHE A 46 -25.56 3.10 16.84
CA PHE A 46 -26.82 2.85 16.15
C PHE A 46 -27.21 1.36 16.21
N PHE A 47 -26.24 0.47 15.98
CA PHE A 47 -26.40 -0.98 16.08
C PHE A 47 -26.14 -1.55 17.49
N ASN A 48 -26.02 -0.71 18.51
CA ASN A 48 -25.74 -1.10 19.90
C ASN A 48 -24.44 -1.94 20.09
N CYS A 49 -23.43 -1.73 19.23
CA CYS A 49 -22.22 -2.55 19.21
C CYS A 49 -20.96 -1.76 19.61
N GLN A 50 -20.89 -1.33 20.87
CA GLN A 50 -19.80 -0.49 21.38
C GLN A 50 -18.67 -1.31 22.03
N ASN A 51 -18.99 -2.50 22.56
CA ASN A 51 -18.06 -3.33 23.32
C ASN A 51 -17.65 -4.56 22.51
N HIS A 52 -16.41 -5.05 22.71
CA HIS A 52 -15.79 -6.19 22.00
C HIS A 52 -16.44 -7.57 22.28
N ILE A 53 -17.72 -7.60 22.65
CA ILE A 53 -18.39 -8.73 23.28
C ILE A 53 -19.27 -9.41 22.23
N SER A 54 -18.70 -10.43 21.58
CA SER A 54 -19.34 -11.45 20.74
C SER A 54 -20.29 -10.97 19.61
N ALA A 55 -20.77 -11.91 18.80
CA ALA A 55 -21.67 -11.60 17.69
C ALA A 55 -23.08 -11.32 18.20
N GLN A 56 -23.68 -10.20 17.81
CA GLN A 56 -25.06 -9.83 18.14
C GLN A 56 -25.95 -10.16 16.94
N ASN A 57 -26.95 -11.02 17.13
CA ASN A 57 -27.95 -11.27 16.09
C ASN A 57 -28.95 -10.11 16.01
N ILE A 58 -29.32 -9.73 14.80
CA ILE A 58 -30.33 -8.71 14.52
C ILE A 58 -31.25 -9.18 13.39
N ILE A 59 -32.41 -8.53 13.28
CA ILE A 59 -33.41 -8.79 12.25
C ILE A 59 -33.54 -7.57 11.35
N LEU A 60 -33.43 -7.80 10.04
CA LEU A 60 -33.68 -6.81 9.00
C LEU A 60 -35.05 -7.11 8.37
N ARG A 61 -36.01 -6.21 8.48
CA ARG A 61 -37.29 -6.31 7.78
C ARG A 61 -37.21 -5.56 6.47
N TYR A 62 -37.51 -6.21 5.35
CA TYR A 62 -37.52 -5.59 4.03
C TYR A 62 -38.76 -6.06 3.26
N LYS A 63 -39.57 -5.11 2.76
CA LYS A 63 -40.85 -5.37 2.07
C LYS A 63 -41.76 -6.36 2.83
N GLY A 64 -41.86 -6.18 4.16
CA GLY A 64 -42.68 -7.02 5.03
C GLY A 64 -42.13 -8.42 5.31
N LYS A 65 -40.94 -8.78 4.80
CA LYS A 65 -40.25 -10.05 5.11
C LYS A 65 -39.07 -9.82 6.05
N GLU A 66 -38.87 -10.74 6.98
CA GLU A 66 -37.79 -10.68 7.96
C GLU A 66 -36.59 -11.51 7.53
N TYR A 67 -35.39 -10.95 7.73
CA TYR A 67 -34.12 -11.55 7.37
C TYR A 67 -33.17 -11.52 8.55
N GLN A 68 -32.60 -12.67 8.86
CA GLN A 68 -31.59 -12.79 9.91
C GLN A 68 -30.26 -12.16 9.46
N ALA A 69 -29.68 -11.35 10.34
CA ALA A 69 -28.37 -10.73 10.19
C ALA A 69 -27.63 -10.75 11.55
N ALA A 70 -26.35 -10.40 11.54
CA ALA A 70 -25.55 -10.32 12.76
C ALA A 70 -24.53 -9.20 12.66
N VAL A 71 -24.30 -8.52 13.78
CA VAL A 71 -23.16 -7.64 13.97
C VAL A 71 -22.04 -8.45 14.59
N VAL A 72 -20.91 -8.57 13.89
CA VAL A 72 -19.80 -9.44 14.27
C VAL A 72 -18.53 -8.61 14.46
N TYR A 73 -17.88 -8.78 15.60
CA TYR A 73 -16.53 -8.27 15.85
C TYR A 73 -15.48 -9.27 15.34
N LYS A 74 -14.68 -8.88 14.34
CA LYS A 74 -13.59 -9.67 13.78
C LYS A 74 -12.28 -9.33 14.51
N GLN A 75 -11.91 -10.14 15.49
CA GLN A 75 -10.74 -9.95 16.36
C GLN A 75 -9.42 -9.76 15.57
N LYS A 76 -9.16 -10.61 14.56
CA LYS A 76 -7.92 -10.57 13.75
C LYS A 76 -7.66 -9.23 13.04
N ILE A 77 -8.70 -8.44 12.78
CA ILE A 77 -8.61 -7.17 12.06
C ILE A 77 -9.17 -5.99 12.89
N ASN A 78 -9.51 -6.23 14.17
CA ASN A 78 -10.08 -5.27 15.10
C ASN A 78 -11.23 -4.42 14.50
N ARG A 79 -12.23 -5.06 13.88
CA ARG A 79 -13.32 -4.37 13.16
C ARG A 79 -14.70 -4.98 13.44
N PHE A 80 -15.74 -4.14 13.40
CA PHE A 80 -17.15 -4.56 13.44
C PHE A 80 -17.72 -4.61 12.02
N ASN A 81 -18.50 -5.64 11.75
CA ASN A 81 -19.18 -5.85 10.47
C ASN A 81 -20.65 -6.20 10.71
N LEU A 82 -21.55 -5.55 9.98
CA LEU A 82 -22.91 -6.01 9.79
C LEU A 82 -22.91 -7.07 8.69
N MET A 83 -23.25 -8.31 9.03
CA MET A 83 -23.31 -9.45 8.14
C MET A 83 -24.76 -9.88 7.96
N TRP A 84 -25.27 -9.84 6.74
CA TRP A 84 -26.62 -10.35 6.45
C TRP A 84 -26.55 -11.75 5.83
N ARG A 85 -27.51 -12.62 6.15
CA ARG A 85 -27.51 -14.00 5.65
C ARG A 85 -27.84 -14.07 4.15
N ALA A 86 -27.49 -15.21 3.54
CA ALA A 86 -27.63 -15.46 2.11
C ALA A 86 -29.03 -15.16 1.54
N ALA A 87 -30.09 -15.33 2.32
CA ALA A 87 -31.45 -15.01 1.90
C ALA A 87 -31.66 -13.52 1.58
N PHE A 88 -31.06 -12.63 2.37
CA PHE A 88 -31.11 -11.19 2.12
C PHE A 88 -30.18 -10.78 0.99
N SER A 89 -28.96 -11.35 0.92
CA SER A 89 -28.05 -11.14 -0.22
C SER A 89 -28.70 -11.51 -1.56
N LYS A 90 -29.49 -12.59 -1.60
CA LYS A 90 -30.25 -12.98 -2.81
C LYS A 90 -31.30 -11.94 -3.20
N GLN A 91 -31.92 -11.25 -2.25
CA GLN A 91 -32.84 -10.15 -2.56
C GLN A 91 -32.08 -8.94 -3.11
N LEU A 92 -30.97 -8.55 -2.48
CA LEU A 92 -30.12 -7.47 -2.96
C LEU A 92 -29.58 -7.77 -4.37
N ALA A 93 -29.14 -9.00 -4.65
CA ALA A 93 -28.67 -9.40 -5.97
C ALA A 93 -29.75 -9.35 -7.07
N LYS A 94 -31.03 -9.59 -6.72
CA LYS A 94 -32.16 -9.40 -7.65
C LYS A 94 -32.45 -7.93 -7.93
N MET A 95 -32.12 -7.05 -6.98
CA MET A 95 -32.32 -5.60 -7.09
C MET A 95 -31.18 -4.92 -7.85
N PHE A 96 -29.98 -5.49 -7.81
CA PHE A 96 -28.74 -4.99 -8.44
C PHE A 96 -28.12 -6.09 -9.32
N PRO A 97 -28.71 -6.38 -10.51
CA PRO A 97 -28.23 -7.44 -11.39
C PRO A 97 -26.83 -7.12 -11.96
N ASP A 98 -26.51 -5.84 -12.21
CA ASP A 98 -25.16 -5.39 -12.53
C ASP A 98 -24.49 -4.76 -11.30
N LYS A 99 -23.87 -5.63 -10.48
CA LYS A 99 -23.13 -5.29 -9.25
C LYS A 99 -22.02 -4.25 -9.44
N LYS A 100 -21.68 -3.86 -10.68
CA LYS A 100 -20.64 -2.88 -11.01
C LYS A 100 -21.17 -1.49 -11.34
N ARG A 101 -22.43 -1.33 -11.79
CA ARG A 101 -23.00 -0.06 -12.25
C ARG A 101 -24.12 0.47 -11.38
N ASP A 102 -24.87 -0.42 -10.72
CA ASP A 102 -26.05 -0.01 -9.98
C ASP A 102 -25.68 0.37 -8.54
N SER A 103 -25.80 1.65 -8.18
CA SER A 103 -25.56 2.19 -6.84
C SER A 103 -26.90 2.47 -6.15
N GLY A 104 -27.14 1.80 -5.02
CA GLY A 104 -28.37 1.96 -4.24
C GLY A 104 -28.09 2.37 -2.81
N VAL A 105 -29.05 3.03 -2.17
CA VAL A 105 -28.96 3.36 -0.74
C VAL A 105 -29.91 2.47 0.03
N LEU A 106 -29.37 1.70 0.98
CA LEU A 106 -30.19 1.07 2.01
C LEU A 106 -30.39 2.06 3.15
N LYS A 107 -31.63 2.42 3.42
CA LYS A 107 -32.03 3.17 4.60
C LYS A 107 -32.46 2.18 5.68
N PHE A 108 -31.81 2.26 6.83
CA PHE A 108 -32.11 1.50 8.04
C PHE A 108 -32.85 2.40 9.01
N THR A 109 -34.04 2.00 9.41
CA THR A 109 -34.81 2.62 10.48
C THR A 109 -34.79 1.70 11.69
N LYS A 110 -34.17 2.16 12.78
CA LYS A 110 -34.11 1.41 14.04
C LYS A 110 -35.48 1.46 14.73
N LEU A 111 -36.13 0.30 14.83
CA LEU A 111 -37.41 0.16 15.53
C LEU A 111 -37.19 -0.33 16.97
N ARG A 112 -36.23 -1.24 17.15
CA ARG A 112 -35.72 -1.74 18.45
C ARG A 112 -34.21 -2.01 18.32
N ASP A 113 -33.54 -2.34 19.41
CA ASP A 113 -32.08 -2.56 19.41
C ASP A 113 -31.60 -3.70 18.52
N ASP A 114 -32.44 -4.70 18.29
CA ASP A 114 -32.18 -5.87 17.47
C ASP A 114 -33.04 -5.93 16.20
N PHE A 115 -33.86 -4.91 15.92
CA PHE A 115 -34.86 -4.94 14.86
C PHE A 115 -34.87 -3.65 14.03
N PHE A 116 -34.56 -3.79 12.74
CA PHE A 116 -34.38 -2.68 11.82
C PHE A 116 -35.28 -2.86 10.60
N ASP A 117 -36.04 -1.83 10.27
CA ASP A 117 -36.71 -1.76 8.97
C ASP A 117 -35.72 -1.27 7.91
N VAL A 118 -35.72 -1.92 6.77
CA VAL A 118 -34.82 -1.61 5.66
C VAL A 118 -35.65 -1.20 4.46
N GLU A 119 -35.33 -0.04 3.91
CA GLU A 119 -35.92 0.50 2.70
C GLU A 119 -34.83 0.65 1.65
N LEU A 120 -35.13 0.29 0.40
CA LEU A 120 -34.27 0.66 -0.72
C LEU A 120 -34.71 2.03 -1.23
N LEU A 121 -33.83 3.01 -1.13
CA LEU A 121 -33.97 4.27 -1.84
C LEU A 121 -33.27 4.10 -3.19
N ARG A 122 -34.04 4.09 -4.29
CA ARG A 122 -33.47 4.09 -5.64
C ARG A 122 -32.97 5.49 -5.98
N CYS A 123 -31.81 5.57 -6.62
CA CYS A 123 -31.46 6.72 -7.46
C CYS A 123 -32.06 6.41 -8.84
N ASP A 124 -33.35 6.73 -9.04
CA ASP A 124 -34.00 6.49 -10.33
C ASP A 124 -33.57 7.56 -11.34
N SER A 125 -32.71 7.17 -12.27
CA SER A 125 -32.74 7.72 -13.63
C SER A 125 -34.02 7.22 -14.31
N GLN A 126 -35.17 7.87 -14.06
CA GLN A 126 -36.22 8.26 -15.03
C GLN A 126 -37.60 8.57 -14.39
N ARG A 127 -38.11 9.77 -14.76
CA ARG A 127 -39.48 10.33 -14.78
C ARG A 127 -40.02 11.15 -13.58
N ALA A 128 -39.99 12.46 -13.85
CA ALA A 128 -41.10 13.43 -13.80
C ALA A 128 -41.44 14.17 -12.50
N GLY A 129 -41.03 15.45 -12.47
CA GLY A 129 -41.96 16.53 -12.12
C GLY A 129 -41.89 17.13 -10.71
N SER A 130 -40.76 17.67 -10.29
CA SER A 130 -40.73 18.94 -9.52
C SER A 130 -39.31 19.52 -9.51
N SER A 131 -39.24 20.84 -9.68
CA SER A 131 -38.02 21.62 -9.81
C SER A 131 -37.14 21.52 -8.55
N ILE A 132 -36.12 20.67 -8.62
CA ILE A 132 -34.90 20.82 -7.82
C ILE A 132 -33.75 20.60 -8.80
N THR A 133 -32.91 21.61 -8.95
CA THR A 133 -31.72 21.62 -9.79
C THR A 133 -30.84 20.39 -9.49
N PRO A 134 -30.33 19.65 -10.51
CA PRO A 134 -29.61 18.41 -10.28
C PRO A 134 -28.22 18.70 -9.74
N VAL A 135 -27.90 18.17 -8.56
CA VAL A 135 -26.52 17.98 -8.11
C VAL A 135 -25.98 16.75 -8.83
N THR A 136 -24.94 16.97 -9.64
CA THR A 136 -24.32 15.98 -10.53
C THR A 136 -23.64 14.85 -9.75
N ALA A 137 -23.67 13.66 -10.34
CA ALA A 137 -23.01 12.45 -9.88
C ALA A 137 -21.48 12.57 -9.95
N ASP A 138 -20.82 12.52 -8.79
CA ASP A 138 -19.40 12.19 -8.59
C ASP A 138 -19.23 11.88 -7.10
N ASP A 139 -19.24 10.61 -6.69
CA ASP A 139 -19.11 10.24 -5.25
C ASP A 139 -18.38 8.89 -5.12
N THR A 140 -17.31 8.71 -5.91
CA THR A 140 -16.23 7.76 -5.62
C THR A 140 -15.03 8.57 -5.17
N THR A 141 -14.66 8.48 -3.88
CA THR A 141 -13.47 9.16 -3.35
C THR A 141 -12.26 8.82 -4.23
N SER A 142 -11.63 9.84 -4.79
CA SER A 142 -10.48 9.74 -5.71
C SER A 142 -9.19 10.22 -5.04
N ILE A 143 -8.03 9.94 -5.65
CA ILE A 143 -6.76 10.51 -5.15
C ILE A 143 -6.85 12.03 -5.13
N LYS A 144 -7.40 12.64 -6.18
CA LYS A 144 -7.59 14.10 -6.28
C LYS A 144 -8.35 14.66 -5.08
N GLU A 145 -9.46 14.05 -4.71
CA GLU A 145 -10.28 14.50 -3.58
C GLU A 145 -9.57 14.30 -2.25
N CYS A 146 -8.84 13.18 -2.08
CA CYS A 146 -8.01 12.95 -0.90
C CYS A 146 -6.94 14.02 -0.75
N LEU A 147 -6.20 14.32 -1.83
CA LEU A 147 -5.18 15.37 -1.84
C LEU A 147 -5.80 16.73 -1.51
N HIS A 148 -6.91 17.08 -2.16
CA HIS A 148 -7.61 18.34 -1.92
C HIS A 148 -8.07 18.47 -0.46
N TYR A 149 -8.69 17.43 0.10
CA TYR A 149 -9.17 17.45 1.49
C TYR A 149 -8.03 17.62 2.49
N ILE A 150 -6.94 16.85 2.35
CA ILE A 150 -5.79 16.97 3.24
C ILE A 150 -5.19 18.38 3.16
N MET A 151 -4.98 18.89 1.95
CA MET A 151 -4.44 20.22 1.73
C MET A 151 -5.33 21.33 2.31
N LYS A 152 -6.65 21.21 2.17
CA LYS A 152 -7.63 22.14 2.73
C LYS A 152 -7.58 22.17 4.25
N GLU A 153 -7.55 21.01 4.90
CA GLU A 153 -7.48 20.93 6.36
C GLU A 153 -6.13 21.45 6.91
N LEU A 154 -5.04 21.24 6.17
CA LEU A 154 -3.75 21.84 6.53
C LEU A 154 -3.78 23.38 6.42
N GLN A 155 -4.40 23.95 5.39
CA GLN A 155 -4.58 25.40 5.27
C GLN A 155 -5.44 25.99 6.38
N ARG A 156 -6.41 25.22 6.90
CA ARG A 156 -7.24 25.59 8.06
C ARG A 156 -6.43 25.65 9.36
N GLY A 157 -5.26 25.00 9.41
CA GLY A 157 -4.42 24.93 10.60
C GLY A 157 -4.65 23.69 11.46
N ALA A 158 -5.17 22.59 10.88
CA ALA A 158 -5.49 21.35 11.61
C ALA A 158 -4.30 20.78 12.44
N THR A 159 -3.06 21.00 12.00
CA THR A 159 -1.86 20.55 12.75
C THR A 159 -1.56 21.36 14.01
N GLY A 160 -2.28 22.47 14.24
CA GLY A 160 -2.27 23.23 15.49
C GLY A 160 -3.32 22.75 16.50
N GLU A 161 -4.20 21.83 16.12
CA GLU A 161 -5.26 21.27 16.96
C GLU A 161 -4.78 20.02 17.72
N GLU A 162 -5.58 19.55 18.68
CA GLU A 162 -5.29 18.32 19.42
C GLU A 162 -5.22 17.11 18.46
N TYR A 163 -4.15 16.31 18.60
CA TYR A 163 -3.89 15.19 17.69
C TYR A 163 -4.79 13.97 17.95
N THR A 164 -5.16 13.70 19.20
CA THR A 164 -5.89 12.49 19.62
C THR A 164 -7.25 12.40 18.90
N ASP A 165 -7.49 11.28 18.23
CA ASP A 165 -8.72 11.03 17.45
C ASP A 165 -9.06 12.13 16.40
N HIS A 166 -8.09 12.96 15.99
CA HIS A 166 -8.35 14.06 15.05
C HIS A 166 -8.87 13.56 13.69
N PRO A 167 -9.94 14.15 13.12
CA PRO A 167 -10.54 13.69 11.87
C PRO A 167 -9.57 13.59 10.69
N LEU A 168 -8.75 14.62 10.45
CA LEU A 168 -7.72 14.61 9.39
C LEU A 168 -6.69 13.48 9.61
N ALA A 169 -6.25 13.25 10.85
CA ALA A 169 -5.26 12.22 11.14
C ALA A 169 -5.83 10.81 10.91
N CYS A 170 -7.11 10.60 11.24
CA CYS A 170 -7.86 9.38 10.93
C CYS A 170 -8.05 9.20 9.42
N PHE A 171 -8.41 10.27 8.70
CA PHE A 171 -8.57 10.26 7.25
C PHE A 171 -7.29 9.85 6.54
N ILE A 172 -6.15 10.44 6.91
CA ILE A 172 -4.83 10.12 6.33
C ILE A 172 -4.46 8.65 6.55
N ARG A 173 -4.70 8.11 7.75
CA ARG A 173 -4.38 6.71 8.09
C ARG A 173 -5.38 5.69 7.54
N GLY A 174 -6.55 6.16 7.09
CA GLY A 174 -7.67 5.33 6.65
C GLY A 174 -7.96 5.52 5.16
N GLU A 175 -8.80 6.51 4.84
CA GLU A 175 -9.33 6.73 3.48
C GLU A 175 -8.22 7.01 2.45
N PHE A 176 -7.29 7.91 2.77
CA PHE A 176 -6.18 8.20 1.85
C PHE A 176 -5.29 6.98 1.62
N LYS A 177 -5.09 6.17 2.66
CA LYS A 177 -4.35 4.91 2.55
C LYS A 177 -5.08 3.92 1.63
N GLU A 178 -6.37 3.68 1.88
CA GLU A 178 -7.19 2.74 1.12
C GLU A 178 -7.28 3.15 -0.36
N GLU A 179 -7.36 4.45 -0.66
CA GLU A 179 -7.41 4.96 -2.03
C GLU A 179 -6.06 4.78 -2.76
N LEU A 180 -4.94 5.05 -2.09
CA LEU A 180 -3.63 4.76 -2.65
C LEU A 180 -3.40 3.25 -2.86
N GLU A 181 -3.89 2.40 -1.96
CA GLU A 181 -3.83 0.93 -2.10
C GLU A 181 -4.61 0.49 -3.35
N SER A 182 -5.85 0.96 -3.47
CA SER A 182 -6.72 0.71 -4.62
C SER A 182 -6.09 1.15 -5.95
N ALA A 183 -5.44 2.32 -5.99
CA ALA A 183 -4.75 2.81 -7.17
C ALA A 183 -3.53 1.95 -7.53
N ILE A 184 -2.69 1.61 -6.55
CA ILE A 184 -1.46 0.84 -6.76
C ILE A 184 -1.76 -0.61 -7.15
N ASP A 185 -2.76 -1.25 -6.55
CA ASP A 185 -3.12 -2.66 -6.81
C ASP A 185 -3.55 -2.91 -8.26
N GLN A 186 -3.96 -1.87 -9.00
CA GLN A 186 -4.31 -1.98 -10.42
C GLN A 186 -3.12 -2.42 -11.30
N LYS A 187 -1.88 -2.13 -10.89
CA LYS A 187 -0.68 -2.39 -11.71
C LYS A 187 0.53 -2.92 -10.94
N TYR A 188 0.60 -2.67 -9.63
CA TYR A 188 1.78 -2.94 -8.80
C TYR A 188 1.38 -3.52 -7.43
N SER A 189 0.63 -4.62 -7.42
CA SER A 189 0.10 -5.31 -6.21
C SER A 189 1.15 -5.77 -5.19
N SER A 190 2.43 -5.86 -5.59
CA SER A 190 3.53 -6.17 -4.69
C SER A 190 3.94 -4.99 -3.81
N LEU A 191 3.63 -3.76 -4.22
CA LEU A 191 3.95 -2.56 -3.46
C LEU A 191 2.98 -2.40 -2.28
N LYS A 192 3.45 -1.77 -1.20
CA LYS A 192 2.70 -1.57 0.04
C LYS A 192 2.54 -0.09 0.34
N ILE A 193 1.38 0.28 0.93
CA ILE A 193 1.11 1.65 1.32
C ILE A 193 1.30 1.83 2.83
N SER A 194 1.97 2.92 3.20
CA SER A 194 2.07 3.40 4.56
C SER A 194 1.76 4.89 4.61
N THR A 195 1.00 5.35 5.58
CA THR A 195 0.56 6.74 5.70
C THR A 195 0.71 7.20 7.13
N SER A 196 1.13 8.45 7.34
CA SER A 196 1.27 9.00 8.69
C SER A 196 0.91 10.48 8.75
N ALA A 197 0.15 10.82 9.79
CA ALA A 197 -0.09 12.19 10.23
C ALA A 197 0.79 12.56 11.45
N GLY A 198 1.72 11.69 11.84
CA GLY A 198 2.45 11.71 13.12
C GLY A 198 2.09 10.52 14.00
N ALA A 199 2.73 10.40 15.17
CA ALA A 199 2.52 9.32 16.14
C ALA A 199 2.42 9.91 17.55
N GLY A 200 1.21 9.98 18.10
CA GLY A 200 0.92 10.61 19.39
C GLY A 200 0.92 12.15 19.37
N GLN A 201 1.62 12.76 18.40
CA GLN A 201 1.63 14.19 18.10
C GLN A 201 1.63 14.38 16.58
N TRP A 202 1.27 15.57 16.10
CA TRP A 202 1.32 15.91 14.69
C TRP A 202 2.74 15.82 14.13
N ALA A 203 2.88 15.19 12.96
CA ALA A 203 4.09 15.31 12.18
C ALA A 203 4.23 16.74 11.64
N SER A 204 5.45 17.26 11.58
CA SER A 204 5.72 18.56 10.94
C SER A 204 5.32 18.59 9.45
N VAL A 205 5.33 17.40 8.82
CA VAL A 205 4.85 17.15 7.45
C VAL A 205 4.13 15.81 7.48
N VAL A 206 2.85 15.82 7.10
CA VAL A 206 2.07 14.57 6.92
C VAL A 206 2.41 13.94 5.58
N TRP A 207 2.23 12.62 5.44
CA TRP A 207 2.67 11.90 4.26
C TRP A 207 1.96 10.57 3.99
N GLY A 208 2.06 10.10 2.73
CA GLY A 208 1.66 8.77 2.28
C GLY A 208 2.69 8.15 1.33
N ALA A 209 3.29 7.03 1.72
CA ALA A 209 4.38 6.36 1.03
C ALA A 209 3.95 5.07 0.33
N VAL A 210 4.54 4.84 -0.85
CA VAL A 210 4.48 3.58 -1.61
C VAL A 210 5.84 2.89 -1.47
N LEU A 211 5.83 1.71 -0.84
CA LEU A 211 7.00 0.95 -0.44
C LEU A 211 7.12 -0.31 -1.29
N ASP A 212 8.34 -0.69 -1.67
CA ASP A 212 8.61 -2.00 -2.28
C ASP A 212 9.23 -2.86 -1.18
N PRO A 213 8.58 -3.96 -0.75
CA PRO A 213 9.13 -4.85 0.29
C PRO A 213 10.54 -5.38 -0.02
N ILE A 214 10.95 -5.41 -1.29
CA ILE A 214 12.31 -5.79 -1.70
C ILE A 214 13.33 -4.70 -1.33
N VAL A 215 12.92 -3.44 -1.36
CA VAL A 215 13.76 -2.27 -1.06
C VAL A 215 13.67 -1.88 0.41
N THR A 216 12.45 -1.75 0.93
CA THR A 216 12.19 -1.32 2.30
C THR A 216 10.78 -1.69 2.77
N ALA A 217 10.67 -1.99 4.07
CA ALA A 217 9.39 -2.16 4.76
C ALA A 217 8.93 -0.88 5.49
N THR A 218 9.78 0.15 5.59
CA THR A 218 9.50 1.37 6.35
C THR A 218 9.94 2.62 5.60
N ALA A 219 9.30 3.76 5.90
CA ALA A 219 9.72 5.07 5.40
C ALA A 219 11.00 5.61 6.09
N THR A 220 11.59 4.88 7.03
CA THR A 220 12.77 5.34 7.78
C THR A 220 14.09 4.98 7.09
N LYS A 221 14.07 4.05 6.14
CA LYS A 221 15.26 3.55 5.42
C LYS A 221 14.96 3.21 3.97
N GLY A 222 16.02 3.02 3.18
CA GLY A 222 15.92 2.70 1.76
C GLY A 222 15.47 3.90 0.93
N TYR A 223 14.83 3.62 -0.19
CA TYR A 223 14.23 4.61 -1.08
C TYR A 223 12.83 4.15 -1.46
N TYR A 224 11.93 5.10 -1.70
CA TYR A 224 10.50 4.85 -1.85
C TYR A 224 9.82 6.04 -2.53
N LEU A 225 8.57 5.86 -2.95
CA LEU A 225 7.74 6.99 -3.38
C LEU A 225 6.96 7.50 -2.18
N VAL A 226 6.73 8.82 -2.13
CA VAL A 226 5.98 9.43 -1.04
C VAL A 226 5.29 10.70 -1.49
N TYR A 227 4.02 10.83 -1.13
CA TYR A 227 3.30 12.09 -1.08
C TYR A 227 3.72 12.84 0.18
N LEU A 228 4.35 13.99 0.02
CA LEU A 228 4.74 14.90 1.10
C LEU A 228 3.90 16.17 1.00
N PHE A 229 3.15 16.50 2.05
CA PHE A 229 2.30 17.68 2.07
C PHE A 229 3.07 18.87 2.67
N HIS A 230 3.09 19.99 1.96
CA HIS A 230 3.66 21.22 2.51
C HIS A 230 2.90 21.60 3.79
N SER A 231 3.63 22.04 4.82
CA SER A 231 3.09 22.43 6.13
C SER A 231 1.87 23.36 6.07
N SER A 232 1.88 24.32 5.13
CA SER A 232 0.79 25.27 4.89
C SER A 232 -0.42 24.70 4.14
N GLY A 233 -0.35 23.48 3.61
CA GLY A 233 -1.37 22.90 2.75
C GLY A 233 -1.46 23.51 1.34
N LYS A 234 -0.55 24.40 0.94
CA LYS A 234 -0.57 25.02 -0.40
C LYS A 234 -0.10 24.11 -1.53
N LYS A 235 0.76 23.13 -1.22
CA LYS A 235 1.36 22.20 -2.18
C LYS A 235 1.43 20.79 -1.63
N VAL A 236 1.40 19.81 -2.53
CA VAL A 236 1.76 18.42 -2.23
C VAL A 236 2.73 17.91 -3.29
N PHE A 237 3.71 17.13 -2.86
CA PHE A 237 4.77 16.62 -3.70
C PHE A 237 4.69 15.09 -3.78
N LEU A 238 4.57 14.55 -4.97
CA LEU A 238 4.79 13.12 -5.20
C LEU A 238 6.27 12.91 -5.52
N SER A 239 7.01 12.32 -4.58
CA SER A 239 8.46 12.34 -4.55
C SER A 239 9.04 10.92 -4.57
N LEU A 240 9.99 10.63 -5.47
CA LEU A 240 10.97 9.58 -5.26
C LEU A 240 11.99 10.06 -4.22
N ASN A 241 11.89 9.52 -3.02
CA ASN A 241 12.63 9.96 -1.84
C ASN A 241 13.40 8.81 -1.17
N GLN A 242 14.13 9.15 -0.12
CA GLN A 242 15.03 8.28 0.63
C GLN A 242 14.72 8.37 2.12
N GLY A 243 14.94 7.27 2.84
CA GLY A 243 14.75 7.20 4.29
C GLY A 243 15.78 8.05 5.02
N ALA A 244 15.40 9.29 5.35
CA ALA A 244 16.27 10.27 5.99
C ALA A 244 16.77 9.82 7.38
N THR A 245 15.94 9.08 8.13
CA THR A 245 16.26 8.62 9.49
C THR A 245 17.50 7.74 9.51
N ALA A 246 17.57 6.71 8.66
CA ALA A 246 18.74 5.84 8.60
C ALA A 246 20.02 6.59 8.18
N VAL A 247 19.91 7.57 7.27
CA VAL A 247 21.06 8.40 6.88
C VAL A 247 21.50 9.32 8.01
N GLU A 248 20.56 9.82 8.82
CA GLU A 248 20.87 10.59 10.02
C GLU A 248 21.55 9.74 11.09
N GLU A 249 21.10 8.51 11.33
CA GLU A 249 21.74 7.60 12.27
C GLU A 249 23.19 7.28 11.86
N GLU A 250 23.43 7.09 10.56
CA GLU A 250 24.74 6.74 10.00
C GLU A 250 25.69 7.95 9.90
N PHE A 251 25.24 9.08 9.35
CA PHE A 251 26.10 10.23 9.01
C PHE A 251 25.90 11.46 9.90
N LYS A 252 24.92 11.42 10.81
CA LYS A 252 24.64 12.50 11.79
C LYS A 252 24.52 13.86 11.10
N GLY A 253 25.26 14.86 11.56
CA GLY A 253 25.23 16.24 11.02
C GLY A 253 25.47 16.36 9.50
N ASN A 254 26.07 15.34 8.86
CA ASN A 254 26.31 15.32 7.41
C ASN A 254 25.15 14.73 6.59
N ALA A 255 24.09 14.22 7.23
CA ALA A 255 23.03 13.49 6.56
C ALA A 255 22.35 14.27 5.44
N LYS A 256 22.12 15.58 5.62
CA LYS A 256 21.50 16.44 4.60
C LYS A 256 22.33 16.49 3.31
N GLU A 257 23.65 16.59 3.43
CA GLU A 257 24.55 16.62 2.27
C GLU A 257 24.65 15.24 1.59
N VAL A 258 24.66 14.16 2.38
CA VAL A 258 24.63 12.78 1.86
C VAL A 258 23.33 12.52 1.10
N LEU A 259 22.18 12.89 1.66
CA LEU A 259 20.88 12.78 1.00
C LEU A 259 20.86 13.51 -0.34
N LYS A 260 21.38 14.74 -0.38
CA LYS A 260 21.48 15.56 -1.59
C LYS A 260 22.37 14.93 -2.66
N LYS A 261 23.51 14.36 -2.27
CA LYS A 261 24.42 13.63 -3.18
C LYS A 261 23.75 12.37 -3.73
N ARG A 262 23.13 11.55 -2.87
CA ARG A 262 22.40 10.34 -3.27
C ARG A 262 21.23 10.68 -4.20
N ALA A 263 20.50 11.77 -3.93
CA ALA A 263 19.42 12.25 -4.80
C ALA A 263 19.92 12.63 -6.20
N SER A 264 21.09 13.29 -6.28
CA SER A 264 21.76 13.56 -7.55
C SER A 264 22.16 12.29 -8.29
N PHE A 265 22.71 11.32 -7.56
CA PHE A 265 23.11 10.03 -8.11
C PHE A 265 21.92 9.21 -8.62
N ILE A 266 20.80 9.19 -7.90
CA ILE A 266 19.55 8.58 -8.37
C ILE A 266 19.13 9.18 -9.72
N ARG A 267 19.11 10.50 -9.84
CA ARG A 267 18.75 11.17 -11.11
C ARG A 267 19.69 10.76 -12.25
N GLN A 268 20.99 10.69 -12.00
CA GLN A 268 21.97 10.24 -13.00
C GLN A 268 21.73 8.78 -13.40
N ARG A 269 21.47 7.91 -12.43
CA ARG A 269 21.19 6.48 -12.67
C ARG A 269 19.89 6.27 -13.43
N LEU A 270 18.87 7.09 -13.23
CA LEU A 270 17.63 7.07 -14.00
C LEU A 270 17.81 7.65 -15.41
N GLY A 271 18.69 8.65 -15.56
CA GLY A 271 19.09 9.23 -16.84
C GLY A 271 17.92 9.89 -17.56
N LYS A 272 17.78 9.62 -18.86
CA LYS A 272 16.72 10.20 -19.73
C LYS A 272 15.29 9.89 -19.29
N LYS A 273 15.09 8.96 -18.34
CA LYS A 273 13.78 8.66 -17.78
C LYS A 273 13.31 9.76 -16.80
N VAL A 274 14.21 10.60 -16.29
CA VAL A 274 13.83 11.82 -15.56
C VAL A 274 13.52 12.90 -16.58
N THR A 275 12.24 13.19 -16.74
CA THR A 275 11.69 14.11 -17.73
C THR A 275 11.67 15.55 -17.22
N SER A 276 11.46 16.52 -18.12
CA SER A 276 11.49 17.95 -17.80
C SER A 276 10.34 18.44 -16.93
N ASN A 277 9.23 17.71 -16.90
CA ASN A 277 8.07 17.98 -16.03
C ASN A 277 8.31 17.53 -14.58
N MET A 278 9.36 16.76 -14.29
CA MET A 278 9.69 16.37 -12.93
C MET A 278 10.59 17.39 -12.25
N VAL A 279 10.21 17.81 -11.05
CA VAL A 279 11.00 18.72 -10.21
C VAL A 279 12.19 18.00 -9.60
N LYS A 280 13.28 18.75 -9.37
CA LYS A 280 14.52 18.25 -8.76
C LYS A 280 14.72 18.72 -7.32
N THR A 281 13.89 19.66 -6.87
CA THR A 281 13.93 20.31 -5.57
C THR A 281 12.49 20.54 -5.12
N ILE A 282 12.25 20.40 -3.82
CA ILE A 282 10.95 20.65 -3.19
C ILE A 282 11.14 21.55 -1.97
N ASP A 283 10.06 22.17 -1.52
CA ASP A 283 9.99 23.00 -0.31
C ASP A 283 8.75 22.59 0.48
N LEU A 284 8.96 22.07 1.68
CA LEU A 284 7.91 21.59 2.57
C LEU A 284 7.42 22.67 3.55
N GLY A 285 8.04 23.86 3.51
CA GLY A 285 7.69 25.00 4.35
C GLY A 285 7.88 24.76 5.84
N SER A 286 8.92 24.02 6.21
CA SER A 286 9.24 23.73 7.60
C SER A 286 10.73 23.92 7.85
N SER A 287 11.08 24.59 8.94
CA SER A 287 12.46 24.74 9.41
C SER A 287 12.92 23.56 10.28
N VAL A 288 12.04 22.58 10.52
CA VAL A 288 12.36 21.39 11.31
C VAL A 288 13.34 20.51 10.55
N LYS A 289 14.31 19.94 11.27
CA LYS A 289 15.40 19.13 10.72
C LYS A 289 14.93 18.04 9.74
N LEU A 290 13.91 17.27 10.12
CA LEU A 290 13.47 16.10 9.36
C LEU A 290 12.80 16.47 8.02
N PRO A 291 11.86 17.44 7.93
CA PRO A 291 11.41 18.01 6.66
C PRO A 291 12.55 18.52 5.76
N LEU A 292 13.52 19.25 6.32
CA LEU A 292 14.69 19.72 5.56
C LEU A 292 15.55 18.57 5.00
N GLN A 293 15.51 17.39 5.62
CA GLN A 293 16.13 16.18 5.12
C GLN A 293 15.30 15.50 4.03
N TYR A 294 13.97 15.50 4.15
CA TYR A 294 13.09 15.03 3.07
C TYR A 294 13.26 15.87 1.80
N GLU A 295 13.41 17.18 1.93
CA GLU A 295 13.75 18.08 0.82
C GLU A 295 15.10 17.75 0.18
N ALA A 296 16.11 17.44 1.00
CA ALA A 296 17.43 17.05 0.51
C ALA A 296 17.45 15.66 -0.13
N GLY A 297 16.64 14.72 0.37
CA GLY A 297 16.51 13.34 -0.12
C GLY A 297 15.67 13.23 -1.39
N HIS A 298 14.86 14.25 -1.69
CA HIS A 298 14.05 14.32 -2.89
C HIS A 298 14.92 14.20 -4.15
N SER A 299 14.68 13.14 -4.90
CA SER A 299 15.45 12.82 -6.09
C SER A 299 14.78 13.37 -7.34
N THR A 300 13.50 13.04 -7.53
CA THR A 300 12.70 13.55 -8.64
C THR A 300 11.23 13.32 -8.34
N GLY A 301 10.34 14.07 -8.97
CA GLY A 301 8.92 13.78 -8.95
C GLY A 301 8.05 14.96 -9.35
N TYR A 302 6.83 15.01 -8.84
CA TYR A 302 5.82 15.98 -9.23
C TYR A 302 5.42 16.88 -8.08
N VAL A 303 5.00 18.11 -8.42
CA VAL A 303 4.44 19.09 -7.50
C VAL A 303 3.04 19.44 -7.95
N TYR A 304 2.11 19.50 -7.01
CA TYR A 304 0.73 19.89 -7.26
C TYR A 304 0.35 21.05 -6.33
N ASP A 305 -0.09 22.15 -6.92
CA ASP A 305 -0.60 23.32 -6.20
C ASP A 305 -2.08 23.13 -5.85
N PHE A 306 -2.50 23.61 -4.67
CA PHE A 306 -3.88 23.48 -4.18
C PHE A 306 -4.92 23.97 -5.19
N ASP A 307 -4.72 25.18 -5.72
CA ASP A 307 -5.65 25.86 -6.63
C ASP A 307 -5.64 25.25 -8.04
N LYS A 308 -4.66 24.38 -8.34
CA LYS A 308 -4.42 23.82 -9.68
C LYS A 308 -4.16 22.32 -9.63
N LEU A 309 -4.88 21.61 -8.75
CA LEU A 309 -4.82 20.15 -8.68
C LEU A 309 -5.21 19.54 -10.04
N PRO A 310 -4.36 18.67 -10.64
CA PRO A 310 -4.66 18.00 -11.91
C PRO A 310 -5.93 17.14 -11.86
N SER A 311 -6.33 16.61 -13.02
CA SER A 311 -7.37 15.59 -13.07
C SER A 311 -6.91 14.28 -12.41
N GLU A 312 -7.85 13.45 -11.97
CA GLU A 312 -7.55 12.13 -11.41
C GLU A 312 -6.71 11.27 -12.36
N ALA A 313 -7.08 11.27 -13.65
CA ALA A 313 -6.32 10.56 -14.68
C ALA A 313 -4.86 11.01 -14.76
N LYS A 314 -4.58 12.31 -14.59
CA LYS A 314 -3.21 12.84 -14.60
C LYS A 314 -2.44 12.46 -13.35
N LEU A 315 -3.08 12.51 -12.18
CA LEU A 315 -2.47 12.08 -10.91
C LEU A 315 -2.08 10.59 -10.94
N LEU A 316 -2.95 9.74 -11.51
CA LEU A 316 -2.66 8.31 -11.70
C LEU A 316 -1.55 8.06 -12.72
N GLU A 317 -1.53 8.81 -13.84
CA GLU A 317 -0.44 8.76 -14.81
C GLU A 317 0.91 9.08 -14.15
N ASP A 318 0.98 10.19 -13.41
CA ASP A 318 2.17 10.66 -12.71
C ASP A 318 2.64 9.66 -11.63
N LEU A 319 1.69 9.07 -10.88
CA LEU A 319 1.95 8.01 -9.91
C LEU A 319 2.57 6.78 -10.56
N PHE A 320 1.97 6.26 -11.62
CA PHE A 320 2.47 5.06 -12.28
C PHE A 320 3.77 5.29 -13.04
N GLU A 321 4.02 6.49 -13.56
CA GLU A 321 5.31 6.86 -14.13
C GLU A 321 6.42 6.79 -13.07
N LEU A 322 6.19 7.36 -11.88
CA LEU A 322 7.12 7.27 -10.76
C LEU A 322 7.30 5.85 -10.23
N CYS A 323 6.25 5.02 -10.21
CA CYS A 323 6.40 3.58 -9.94
C CYS A 323 7.32 2.89 -10.96
N GLY A 324 7.20 3.27 -12.23
CA GLY A 324 8.11 2.80 -13.28
C GLY A 324 9.57 3.23 -13.05
N LEU A 325 9.81 4.47 -12.59
CA LEU A 325 11.15 4.94 -12.22
C LEU A 325 11.68 4.21 -10.99
N TYR A 326 10.84 4.01 -9.99
CA TYR A 326 11.19 3.31 -8.77
C TYR A 326 11.66 1.89 -9.07
N ASN A 327 10.89 1.12 -9.86
CA ASN A 327 11.29 -0.21 -10.31
C ASN A 327 12.57 -0.20 -11.15
N ALA A 328 12.74 0.80 -12.03
CA ALA A 328 13.95 0.94 -12.83
C ALA A 328 15.18 1.24 -11.98
N LEU A 329 15.04 2.02 -10.92
CA LEU A 329 16.10 2.29 -9.95
C LEU A 329 16.49 1.01 -9.21
N THR A 330 15.50 0.23 -8.75
CA THR A 330 15.71 -1.07 -8.10
C THR A 330 16.48 -2.02 -9.01
N PHE A 331 16.08 -2.14 -10.27
CA PHE A 331 16.78 -2.98 -11.25
C PHE A 331 18.20 -2.50 -11.57
N ARG A 332 18.49 -1.20 -11.41
CA ARG A 332 19.81 -0.60 -11.65
C ARG A 332 20.71 -0.59 -10.41
N GLY A 333 20.33 -1.26 -9.32
CA GLY A 333 21.14 -1.37 -8.11
C GLY A 333 20.92 -0.27 -7.07
N GLY A 334 19.78 0.44 -7.12
CA GLY A 334 19.36 1.35 -6.06
C GLY A 334 20.20 2.63 -5.92
N VAL A 335 20.50 3.02 -4.68
CA VAL A 335 21.10 4.33 -4.34
C VAL A 335 22.59 4.30 -4.02
N THR A 336 23.24 3.12 -4.11
CA THR A 336 24.66 2.98 -3.79
C THR A 336 25.53 3.44 -4.96
N SER A 337 26.29 4.51 -4.72
CA SER A 337 27.43 4.97 -5.52
C SER A 337 28.68 4.22 -5.06
N SER A 338 29.37 3.57 -5.99
CA SER A 338 30.64 2.88 -5.76
C SER A 338 31.83 3.83 -5.50
N VAL A 339 31.64 4.97 -4.82
CA VAL A 339 32.64 6.06 -4.73
C VAL A 339 32.78 6.69 -3.33
N ASP A 340 31.92 6.37 -2.36
CA ASP A 340 31.88 7.14 -1.10
C ASP A 340 32.77 6.62 0.05
N GLU A 341 33.52 5.53 -0.12
CA GLU A 341 34.44 5.02 0.92
C GLU A 341 35.92 5.38 0.73
N GLU A 342 36.33 5.98 -0.41
CA GLU A 342 37.75 6.25 -0.69
C GLU A 342 38.24 7.67 -0.34
N LYS A 343 37.44 8.52 0.30
CA LYS A 343 37.85 9.92 0.56
C LYS A 343 38.51 10.21 1.91
N ASP A 344 38.97 9.19 2.64
CA ASP A 344 39.76 9.43 3.86
C ASP A 344 41.15 8.78 3.91
N SER A 345 41.73 8.45 2.75
CA SER A 345 43.18 8.23 2.70
C SER A 345 43.77 8.47 1.32
N LYS A 346 44.17 9.72 1.05
CA LYS A 346 45.52 10.12 0.57
C LYS A 346 45.52 11.50 -0.08
N ARG A 347 46.22 12.42 0.58
CA ARG A 347 46.70 13.69 0.04
C ARG A 347 47.96 13.44 -0.80
N SER A 348 48.04 14.10 -1.97
CA SER A 348 49.23 14.28 -2.86
C SER A 348 49.59 13.06 -3.75
N LYS A 349 49.94 13.14 -5.04
CA LYS A 349 50.57 14.16 -5.91
C LYS A 349 50.07 14.07 -7.38
N LYS A 350 50.19 15.17 -8.12
CA LYS A 350 50.04 15.30 -9.59
C LYS A 350 50.96 14.35 -10.39
N SER A 351 50.48 13.86 -11.55
CA SER A 351 51.04 14.19 -12.89
C SER A 351 50.22 13.55 -14.02
N LYS A 352 50.48 14.02 -15.24
CA LYS A 352 49.65 14.00 -16.47
C LYS A 352 49.77 12.72 -17.33
N ASP A 353 48.80 12.63 -18.24
CA ASP A 353 48.81 12.03 -19.60
C ASP A 353 48.39 10.56 -19.84
N ALA A 354 47.28 10.47 -20.60
CA ALA A 354 46.93 9.55 -21.69
C ALA A 354 46.95 8.02 -21.49
N LYS A 355 45.76 7.39 -21.48
CA LYS A 355 45.22 6.58 -22.61
C LYS A 355 43.97 5.79 -22.18
N LYS A 356 43.02 5.76 -23.11
CA LYS A 356 41.81 4.92 -23.15
C LYS A 356 42.17 3.45 -22.88
N LYS A 357 41.68 2.88 -21.77
CA LYS A 357 41.71 1.43 -21.51
C LYS A 357 40.34 1.00 -20.99
N THR A 358 39.57 0.35 -21.86
CA THR A 358 38.37 -0.41 -21.52
C THR A 358 38.80 -1.64 -20.73
N SER A 359 38.79 -1.55 -19.40
CA SER A 359 38.87 -2.70 -18.50
C SER A 359 37.55 -2.82 -17.75
N LEU A 360 36.74 -3.82 -18.09
CA LEU A 360 35.65 -4.28 -17.23
C LEU A 360 36.31 -5.12 -16.14
N ASN A 361 36.57 -4.49 -14.99
CA ASN A 361 37.08 -5.20 -13.82
C ASN A 361 35.91 -5.75 -13.03
N GLU A 362 35.82 -7.08 -12.94
CA GLU A 362 34.93 -7.75 -11.99
C GLU A 362 35.65 -7.90 -10.65
N LYS A 363 34.98 -7.54 -9.56
CA LYS A 363 35.53 -7.69 -8.21
C LYS A 363 34.46 -8.30 -7.32
N ARG A 364 34.82 -9.35 -6.58
CA ARG A 364 33.97 -9.95 -5.54
C ARG A 364 33.76 -8.91 -4.43
N GLN A 365 32.52 -8.52 -4.21
CA GLN A 365 32.08 -7.70 -3.08
C GLN A 365 31.25 -8.55 -2.13
N TYR A 366 31.50 -8.40 -0.83
CA TYR A 366 30.63 -8.92 0.21
C TYR A 366 29.59 -7.86 0.55
N SER A 367 28.31 -8.26 0.51
CA SER A 367 27.14 -7.43 0.82
C SER A 367 26.54 -7.92 2.15
N LEU A 368 26.36 -7.02 3.13
CA LEU A 368 25.62 -7.32 4.36
C LEU A 368 24.12 -7.30 4.05
N HIS A 369 23.54 -8.48 3.86
CA HIS A 369 22.10 -8.68 3.75
C HIS A 369 21.48 -8.77 5.15
N LYS A 370 20.25 -8.25 5.31
CA LYS A 370 19.39 -8.60 6.45
C LYS A 370 19.12 -10.11 6.33
N LYS A 371 19.78 -10.91 7.18
CA LYS A 371 19.70 -12.37 7.16
C LYS A 371 18.35 -12.77 7.74
N ILE A 372 17.44 -13.26 6.90
CA ILE A 372 16.54 -14.32 7.36
C ILE A 372 17.48 -15.49 7.57
N ASP A 373 17.60 -16.00 8.79
CA ASP A 373 18.48 -17.14 9.06
C ASP A 373 17.85 -18.39 8.42
N ARG A 374 18.02 -18.50 7.11
CA ARG A 374 17.75 -19.73 6.38
C ARG A 374 18.78 -20.72 6.88
N ASN A 375 18.36 -21.65 7.73
CA ASN A 375 19.24 -22.66 8.27
C ASN A 375 19.94 -23.37 7.08
N SER A 376 21.24 -23.10 6.92
CA SER A 376 22.02 -23.63 5.79
C SER A 376 22.15 -25.14 5.86
N VAL A 377 22.03 -25.71 7.07
CA VAL A 377 21.97 -27.16 7.30
C VAL A 377 20.68 -27.72 6.71
N LEU A 378 19.55 -27.08 6.98
CA LEU A 378 18.24 -27.48 6.42
C LEU A 378 18.26 -27.45 4.89
N ILE A 379 18.79 -26.39 4.28
CA ILE A 379 18.89 -26.30 2.81
C ILE A 379 19.81 -27.39 2.24
N ALA A 380 20.92 -27.70 2.91
CA ALA A 380 21.82 -28.77 2.48
C ALA A 380 21.16 -30.14 2.59
N GLU A 381 20.36 -30.36 3.64
CA GLU A 381 19.59 -31.58 3.86
C GLU A 381 18.47 -31.75 2.82
N VAL A 382 17.70 -30.69 2.55
CA VAL A 382 16.69 -30.66 1.47
C VAL A 382 17.30 -31.11 0.14
N LYS A 383 18.49 -30.59 -0.20
CA LYS A 383 19.19 -30.93 -1.45
C LYS A 383 19.68 -32.38 -1.47
N LYS A 384 20.15 -32.90 -0.34
CA LYS A 384 20.56 -34.32 -0.23
C LYS A 384 19.37 -35.26 -0.35
N VAL A 385 18.23 -34.91 0.24
CA VAL A 385 17.03 -35.74 0.25
C VAL A 385 16.29 -35.70 -1.10
N LYS A 386 16.12 -34.52 -1.70
CA LYS A 386 15.38 -34.34 -2.96
C LYS A 386 16.25 -34.46 -4.22
N GLY A 387 17.57 -34.40 -4.07
CA GLY A 387 18.52 -34.43 -5.17
C GLY A 387 18.64 -33.10 -5.92
N TYR A 388 19.27 -33.16 -7.09
CA TYR A 388 19.73 -31.98 -7.86
C TYR A 388 19.07 -31.85 -9.24
N ARG A 389 17.91 -32.49 -9.42
CA ARG A 389 17.08 -32.37 -10.62
C ARG A 389 15.90 -31.45 -10.32
N CYS A 390 15.64 -30.50 -11.22
CA CYS A 390 14.55 -29.55 -11.04
C CYS A 390 13.18 -30.25 -11.09
N GLU A 391 12.37 -30.07 -10.04
CA GLU A 391 11.02 -30.66 -9.94
C GLU A 391 10.03 -30.07 -10.97
N VAL A 392 10.35 -28.93 -11.57
CA VAL A 392 9.48 -28.25 -12.54
C VAL A 392 9.86 -28.57 -13.99
N CYS A 393 11.13 -28.40 -14.37
CA CYS A 393 11.56 -28.59 -15.77
C CYS A 393 12.36 -29.87 -16.01
N GLY A 394 12.60 -30.68 -14.98
CA GLY A 394 13.38 -31.92 -15.06
C GLY A 394 14.88 -31.73 -15.29
N MET A 395 15.34 -30.50 -15.55
CA MET A 395 16.74 -30.21 -15.88
C MET A 395 17.68 -30.55 -14.72
N SER A 396 18.74 -31.29 -15.03
CA SER A 396 19.93 -31.42 -14.20
C SER A 396 20.97 -30.40 -14.64
N LEU A 397 21.51 -29.62 -13.70
CA LEU A 397 22.58 -28.67 -14.01
C LEU A 397 23.90 -29.40 -14.22
N GLU A 398 24.11 -30.54 -13.58
CA GLU A 398 25.28 -31.41 -13.81
C GLU A 398 25.28 -31.98 -15.23
N GLU A 399 24.14 -32.43 -15.74
CA GLU A 399 24.06 -32.95 -17.12
C GLU A 399 24.28 -31.86 -18.16
N LYS A 400 23.84 -30.63 -17.85
CA LYS A 400 23.93 -29.49 -18.79
C LYS A 400 25.29 -28.81 -18.77
N TYR A 401 25.91 -28.70 -17.60
CA TYR A 401 27.12 -27.91 -17.38
C TYR A 401 28.31 -28.74 -16.86
N GLY A 402 28.17 -30.07 -16.78
CA GLY A 402 29.18 -30.97 -16.24
C GLY A 402 29.42 -30.73 -14.76
N ASP A 403 30.67 -30.87 -14.33
CA ASP A 403 31.07 -30.71 -12.93
C ASP A 403 30.69 -29.34 -12.32
N LEU A 404 30.53 -28.28 -13.14
CA LEU A 404 30.09 -26.96 -12.68
C LEU A 404 28.66 -26.96 -12.10
N GLY A 405 27.82 -27.88 -12.56
CA GLY A 405 26.45 -28.04 -12.09
C GLY A 405 26.28 -29.12 -11.02
N ARG A 406 27.37 -29.79 -10.62
CA ARG A 406 27.34 -30.84 -9.60
C ARG A 406 26.89 -30.26 -8.25
N GLU A 407 26.00 -30.99 -7.59
CA GLU A 407 25.42 -30.61 -6.29
C GLU A 407 24.78 -29.20 -6.23
N TYR A 408 24.39 -28.63 -7.38
CA TYR A 408 23.86 -27.29 -7.46
C TYR A 408 22.39 -27.27 -7.89
N ILE A 409 21.52 -26.79 -7.00
CA ILE A 409 20.11 -26.47 -7.25
C ILE A 409 19.60 -25.47 -6.19
N GLU A 410 18.51 -24.74 -6.48
CA GLU A 410 17.92 -23.77 -5.56
C GLU A 410 16.72 -24.39 -4.82
N ALA A 411 16.63 -24.16 -3.50
CA ALA A 411 15.51 -24.60 -2.68
C ALA A 411 14.46 -23.48 -2.58
N HIS A 412 13.22 -23.78 -2.92
CA HIS A 412 12.05 -22.89 -2.92
C HIS A 412 11.09 -23.30 -1.79
N HIS A 413 10.53 -22.33 -1.06
CA HIS A 413 9.57 -22.63 0.01
C HIS A 413 8.15 -22.69 -0.56
N LEU A 414 7.42 -23.77 -0.28
CA LEU A 414 6.03 -23.94 -0.69
C LEU A 414 5.06 -23.26 0.29
N VAL A 415 5.47 -23.12 1.55
CA VAL A 415 4.76 -22.31 2.55
C VAL A 415 5.42 -20.92 2.64
N PRO A 416 4.71 -19.82 2.34
CA PRO A 416 5.30 -18.48 2.35
C PRO A 416 5.84 -18.08 3.72
N ILE A 417 7.12 -17.69 3.79
CA ILE A 417 7.80 -17.19 5.01
C ILE A 417 7.07 -15.97 5.61
N SER A 418 6.27 -15.25 4.82
CA SER A 418 5.47 -14.10 5.25
C SER A 418 4.34 -14.42 6.23
N THR A 419 4.00 -15.70 6.43
CA THR A 419 3.02 -16.14 7.43
C THR A 419 3.65 -16.60 8.74
N LEU A 420 4.98 -16.52 8.89
CA LEU A 420 5.68 -16.84 10.13
C LEU A 420 5.59 -15.65 11.10
N GLU A 421 5.25 -15.93 12.37
CA GLU A 421 5.30 -14.93 13.44
C GLU A 421 6.77 -14.62 13.82
N GLU A 422 7.07 -13.37 14.15
CA GLU A 422 8.41 -12.99 14.60
C GLU A 422 8.78 -13.77 15.89
N GLU A 423 10.03 -14.26 15.97
CA GLU A 423 10.60 -14.99 17.13
C GLU A 423 10.07 -16.41 17.42
N VAL A 424 9.31 -17.03 16.51
CA VAL A 424 8.86 -18.43 16.66
C VAL A 424 9.70 -19.37 15.78
N GLU A 425 10.39 -20.33 16.39
CA GLU A 425 10.99 -21.47 15.67
C GLU A 425 9.88 -22.42 15.19
N ILE A 426 9.64 -22.48 13.89
CA ILE A 426 8.71 -23.45 13.30
C ILE A 426 9.53 -24.61 12.72
N PRO A 427 9.26 -25.87 13.12
CA PRO A 427 9.88 -27.02 12.48
C PRO A 427 9.40 -27.11 11.03
N HIS A 428 10.34 -27.14 10.10
CA HIS A 428 10.05 -27.35 8.69
C HIS A 428 10.37 -28.79 8.29
N ASP A 429 9.52 -29.38 7.46
CA ASP A 429 9.76 -30.69 6.85
C ASP A 429 10.51 -30.49 5.51
N PRO A 430 11.77 -30.96 5.40
CA PRO A 430 12.57 -30.84 4.17
C PRO A 430 11.90 -31.44 2.93
N VAL A 431 11.00 -32.41 3.10
CA VAL A 431 10.34 -33.14 2.01
C VAL A 431 9.09 -32.41 1.54
N HIS A 432 8.30 -31.85 2.46
CA HIS A 432 6.97 -31.32 2.16
C HIS A 432 6.92 -29.79 2.04
N ASP A 433 7.78 -29.06 2.76
CA ASP A 433 7.75 -27.58 2.78
C ASP A 433 8.60 -26.92 1.68
N PHE A 434 9.37 -27.73 0.95
CA PHE A 434 10.35 -27.26 -0.02
C PHE A 434 10.20 -27.94 -1.38
N ALA A 435 10.59 -27.21 -2.42
CA ALA A 435 10.80 -27.74 -3.77
C ALA A 435 12.21 -27.41 -4.27
N VAL A 436 12.84 -28.32 -5.02
CA VAL A 436 14.13 -28.04 -5.66
C VAL A 436 13.94 -27.57 -7.11
N LEU A 437 14.36 -26.35 -7.39
CA LEU A 437 14.16 -25.66 -8.66
C LEU A 437 15.49 -25.19 -9.26
N CYS A 438 15.61 -25.23 -10.59
CA CYS A 438 16.70 -24.53 -11.27
C CYS A 438 16.52 -23.01 -11.16
N ALA A 439 17.61 -22.25 -11.32
CA ALA A 439 17.60 -20.79 -11.20
C ALA A 439 16.57 -20.09 -12.11
N ASN A 440 16.26 -20.69 -13.26
CA ASN A 440 15.25 -20.15 -14.18
C ASN A 440 13.83 -20.41 -13.66
N CYS A 441 13.50 -21.66 -13.30
CA CYS A 441 12.17 -22.00 -12.79
C CYS A 441 11.87 -21.30 -11.46
N HIS A 442 12.86 -21.19 -10.58
CA HIS A 442 12.71 -20.47 -9.32
C HIS A 442 12.40 -18.98 -9.54
N ARG A 443 13.02 -18.33 -10.54
CA ARG A 443 12.65 -16.95 -10.90
C ARG A 443 11.27 -16.84 -11.53
N MET A 444 10.83 -17.86 -12.28
CA MET A 444 9.53 -17.84 -12.96
C MET A 444 8.37 -18.15 -12.02
N ILE A 445 8.55 -18.98 -10.99
CA ILE A 445 7.48 -19.30 -10.03
C ILE A 445 7.05 -18.07 -9.23
N HIS A 446 7.98 -17.17 -8.91
CA HIS A 446 7.69 -15.90 -8.24
C HIS A 446 6.99 -14.86 -9.13
N ARG A 447 6.70 -15.18 -10.40
CA ARG A 447 5.87 -14.36 -11.30
C ARG A 447 4.44 -14.88 -11.41
N LEU A 448 4.11 -16.00 -10.78
CA LEU A 448 2.74 -16.52 -10.69
C LEU A 448 1.98 -15.83 -9.54
N ASP A 449 0.65 -15.84 -9.63
CA ASP A 449 -0.21 -15.32 -8.56
C ASP A 449 -0.08 -16.15 -7.27
N ASP A 450 0.20 -17.46 -7.41
CA ASP A 450 0.55 -18.36 -6.30
C ASP A 450 1.94 -18.99 -6.53
N PRO A 451 2.98 -18.50 -5.83
CA PRO A 451 4.34 -19.05 -5.93
C PRO A 451 4.51 -20.46 -5.35
N SER A 452 3.49 -21.04 -4.71
CA SER A 452 3.53 -22.43 -4.21
C SER A 452 3.06 -23.46 -5.25
N ASP A 453 2.38 -23.02 -6.32
CA ASP A 453 1.79 -23.90 -7.33
C ASP A 453 2.83 -24.31 -8.41
N LEU A 454 3.56 -25.38 -8.12
CA LEU A 454 4.52 -25.99 -9.06
C LEU A 454 3.83 -26.51 -10.34
N SER A 455 2.60 -27.02 -10.22
CA SER A 455 1.87 -27.63 -11.33
C SER A 455 1.48 -26.57 -12.37
N GLN A 456 1.06 -25.39 -11.91
CA GLN A 456 0.79 -24.26 -12.77
C GLN A 456 2.03 -23.81 -13.54
N LEU A 457 3.21 -23.82 -12.90
CA LEU A 457 4.44 -23.48 -13.60
C LEU A 457 4.81 -24.54 -14.64
N GLN A 458 4.68 -25.83 -14.31
CA GLN A 458 4.93 -26.94 -15.23
C GLN A 458 4.07 -26.83 -16.50
N GLN A 459 2.77 -26.52 -16.37
CA GLN A 459 1.85 -26.36 -17.51
C GLN A 459 2.23 -25.21 -18.44
N ARG A 460 2.95 -24.19 -17.94
CA ARG A 460 3.40 -23.04 -18.72
C ARG A 460 4.72 -23.26 -19.45
N ILE A 461 5.47 -24.31 -19.09
CA ILE A 461 6.71 -24.65 -19.78
C ILE A 461 6.36 -25.25 -21.13
N LYS A 462 6.67 -24.50 -22.18
CA LYS A 462 6.67 -25.04 -23.54
C LYS A 462 7.92 -25.90 -23.70
N ALA A 463 7.77 -27.14 -24.18
CA ALA A 463 8.90 -27.94 -24.59
C ALA A 463 9.69 -27.16 -25.67
N VAL A 464 10.92 -26.78 -25.34
CA VAL A 464 11.87 -26.28 -26.32
C VAL A 464 12.55 -27.53 -26.88
N ILE A 465 12.20 -27.88 -28.12
CA ILE A 465 12.89 -28.91 -28.90
C ILE A 465 14.31 -28.42 -29.20
#